data_AF-A0A1E4T2P9-F1
#
_entry.id   AF-A0A1E4T2P9-F1
#
_cell.length_a   1.000
_cell.length_b   1.000
_cell.length_c   1.000
_cell.angle_alpha   90.00
_cell.angle_beta   90.00
_cell.angle_gamma   90.00
#
_symmetry.space_group_name_H-M   'P 1'
#
loop_
_entity.id
_entity.type
_entity.pdbx_description
1 polymer ?
#
loop_
_entity_poly.entity_id
_entity_poly.type
_entity_poly.pdbx_seq_one_letter_code
_entity_poly.pdbx_strand_id
1 'polypeptide(L)'
;LPYRGLFSFEQANTYYTQPTQESKIQFNKLLKESEDLKLHNGDLSLVKKLTTEEEQAQHDYEVQTLTISKMRCIHFRNYEIDTWYKSPYPQEYSSKYVLNLCEYCLKYFSSSFTLKRHELKCQYLKHPPGNEIYRDGKVAIFEIDGRKNVVYCQNLCLFAKLFLNSKTLYYDVEPFMFYVLCELDSENNYHFVGYFSKEKLNGTNYNLSCIMTLPIYQRKGYGNFLIDFSYLLSKREYRLGTPEKPLSDLGLLSYRNYWKISIAKALLKFVETYDMELNSISIDDLANFTGMIHNDVIVGLEQLNALVMRRNNNRKFEYGIIINIPHIKELISRWDQKGYVQLNPIKLIWKSVILGPSGGINTTSTMVITTEKHSQDDSTTDHNNKYDEKGNQLMSNISLIINFLRDDLEDDRDLEDQIMERVK
;
A
#
# COMPACT_ATOMS: atom_id res chain seq x y z
N LEU A 1 3.80 29.63 50.67
CA LEU A 1 5.23 29.62 50.31
C LEU A 1 5.38 29.05 48.89
N PRO A 2 6.22 29.64 48.02
CA PRO A 2 6.61 29.02 46.76
C PRO A 2 7.12 27.58 47.00
N TYR A 3 6.90 26.69 46.02
CA TYR A 3 7.25 25.26 46.11
C TYR A 3 6.75 24.53 47.37
N ARG A 4 5.49 24.79 47.79
CA ARG A 4 4.85 24.13 48.95
C ARG A 4 5.63 24.26 50.27
N GLY A 5 6.51 25.26 50.41
CA GLY A 5 7.27 25.50 51.64
C GLY A 5 8.53 24.65 51.81
N LEU A 6 8.97 23.93 50.77
CA LEU A 6 10.25 23.20 50.75
C LEU A 6 11.47 24.12 50.70
N PHE A 7 11.32 25.34 50.17
CA PHE A 7 12.39 26.32 50.06
C PHE A 7 12.08 27.58 50.87
N SER A 8 13.13 28.18 51.43
CA SER A 8 13.03 29.51 52.03
C SER A 8 12.71 30.56 50.96
N PHE A 9 12.19 31.72 51.36
CA PHE A 9 11.84 32.80 50.41
C PHE A 9 13.04 33.26 49.57
N GLU A 10 14.25 33.23 50.15
CA GLU A 10 15.50 33.53 49.46
C GLU A 10 15.90 32.46 48.44
N GLN A 11 15.68 31.18 48.75
CA GLN A 11 16.00 30.05 47.86
C GLN A 11 14.99 29.88 46.73
N ALA A 12 13.74 30.32 46.94
CA ALA A 12 12.69 30.30 45.93
C ALA A 12 12.73 31.52 44.99
N ASN A 13 13.75 32.36 45.09
CA ASN A 13 13.88 33.58 44.33
C ASN A 13 14.34 33.30 42.89
N THR A 14 13.47 33.60 41.92
CA THR A 14 13.70 33.39 40.49
C THR A 14 14.14 34.66 39.75
N TYR A 15 14.47 35.76 40.43
CA TYR A 15 14.86 37.03 39.76
C TYR A 15 16.00 36.84 38.75
N TYR A 16 16.98 35.98 39.03
CA TYR A 16 18.10 35.69 38.12
C TYR A 16 17.75 34.74 36.96
N THR A 17 16.58 34.10 36.98
CA THR A 17 16.10 33.28 35.85
C THR A 17 15.32 34.09 34.82
N GLN A 18 14.96 35.34 35.14
CA GLN A 18 14.31 36.22 34.18
C GLN A 18 15.37 36.84 33.26
N PRO A 19 15.22 36.73 31.94
CA PRO A 19 16.18 37.29 31.00
C PRO A 19 16.21 38.82 31.13
N THR A 20 17.41 39.36 31.34
CA THR A 20 17.66 40.81 31.36
C THR A 20 17.36 41.44 30.00
N GLN A 21 17.17 42.77 29.95
CA GLN A 21 16.94 43.46 28.67
C GLN A 21 18.10 43.25 27.70
N GLU A 22 19.35 43.28 28.18
CA GLU A 22 20.54 42.97 27.38
C GLU A 22 20.51 41.54 26.82
N SER A 23 20.14 40.56 27.65
CA SER A 23 19.99 39.16 27.22
C SER A 23 18.93 39.00 26.14
N LYS A 24 17.81 39.73 26.24
CA LYS A 24 16.75 39.74 25.22
C LYS A 24 17.23 40.35 23.90
N ILE A 25 17.96 41.46 23.96
CA ILE A 25 18.54 42.11 22.76
C ILE A 25 19.55 41.18 22.10
N GLN A 26 20.44 40.56 22.87
CA GLN A 26 21.40 39.59 22.37
C GLN A 26 20.73 38.37 21.75
N PHE A 27 19.70 37.83 22.41
CA PHE A 27 18.90 36.73 21.86
C PHE A 27 18.23 37.11 20.54
N ASN A 28 17.59 38.28 20.46
CA ASN A 28 16.92 38.71 19.22
C ASN A 28 17.93 38.94 18.08
N LYS A 29 19.11 39.47 18.38
CA LYS A 29 20.20 39.61 17.40
C LYS A 29 20.66 38.25 16.88
N LEU A 30 20.96 37.33 17.78
CA LEU A 30 21.39 35.96 17.42
C LEU A 30 20.27 35.18 16.71
N LEU A 31 19.01 35.39 17.08
CA LEU A 31 17.85 34.80 16.42
C LEU A 31 17.82 35.24 14.95
N LYS A 32 17.94 36.55 14.69
CA LYS A 32 17.95 37.09 13.34
C LYS A 32 19.13 36.60 12.50
N GLU A 33 20.35 36.60 13.07
CA GLU A 33 21.53 36.02 12.42
C GLU A 33 21.35 34.51 12.14
N SER A 34 20.73 33.78 13.07
CA SER A 34 20.46 32.35 12.90
C SER A 34 19.39 32.06 11.84
N GLU A 35 18.40 32.95 11.67
CA GLU A 35 17.36 32.82 10.64
C GLU A 35 17.98 32.96 9.25
N ASP A 36 18.86 33.94 9.05
CA ASP A 36 19.59 34.15 7.80
C ASP A 36 20.51 32.94 7.50
N LEU A 37 21.24 32.46 8.51
CA LEU A 37 22.10 31.27 8.38
C LEU A 37 21.29 29.98 8.19
N LYS A 38 20.08 29.88 8.74
CA LYS A 38 19.18 28.74 8.56
C LYS A 38 18.61 28.71 7.14
N LEU A 39 18.35 29.87 6.55
CA LEU A 39 18.02 29.99 5.14
C LEU A 39 19.20 29.51 4.28
N HIS A 40 20.41 29.99 4.59
CA HIS A 40 21.62 29.65 3.83
C HIS A 40 22.01 28.16 3.96
N ASN A 41 21.94 27.58 5.16
CA ASN A 41 22.38 26.20 5.41
C ASN A 41 21.27 25.15 5.30
N GLY A 42 20.00 25.56 5.33
CA GLY A 42 18.84 24.67 5.36
C GLY A 42 18.11 24.53 4.02
N ASP A 43 18.14 25.57 3.16
CA ASP A 43 17.49 25.58 1.85
C ASP A 43 18.48 25.35 0.67
N LEU A 44 19.76 25.06 0.95
CA LEU A 44 20.68 24.61 -0.10
C LEU A 44 20.29 23.18 -0.51
N SER A 45 19.57 23.07 -1.63
CA SER A 45 19.63 21.86 -2.47
C SER A 45 21.10 21.51 -2.66
N LEU A 46 21.51 20.33 -2.21
CA LEU A 46 22.91 19.90 -2.31
C LEU A 46 23.29 19.54 -3.74
N VAL A 47 22.30 19.47 -4.66
CA VAL A 47 22.48 18.87 -5.99
C VAL A 47 22.10 19.82 -7.13
N LYS A 48 21.20 20.80 -6.97
CA LYS A 48 20.78 21.65 -8.10
C LYS A 48 20.68 23.14 -7.73
N LYS A 49 21.63 23.94 -8.21
CA LYS A 49 21.38 25.37 -8.45
C LYS A 49 20.49 25.45 -9.68
N LEU A 50 19.29 26.01 -9.54
CA LEU A 50 18.37 26.25 -10.66
C LEU A 50 19.08 27.08 -11.74
N THR A 51 18.83 26.79 -13.01
CA THR A 51 19.28 27.69 -14.08
C THR A 51 18.45 28.98 -14.04
N THR A 52 18.98 30.08 -14.57
CA THR A 52 18.29 31.37 -14.63
C THR A 52 16.92 31.27 -15.32
N GLU A 53 16.76 30.38 -16.29
CA GLU A 53 15.49 30.11 -16.97
C GLU A 53 14.49 29.35 -16.06
N GLU A 54 14.98 28.39 -15.27
CA GLU A 54 14.16 27.66 -14.28
C GLU A 54 13.74 28.58 -13.12
N GLU A 55 14.59 29.53 -12.71
CA GLU A 55 14.29 30.56 -11.70
C GLU A 55 13.19 31.51 -12.19
N GLN A 56 13.20 31.87 -13.47
CA GLN A 56 12.23 32.81 -14.06
C GLN A 56 10.87 32.14 -14.29
N ALA A 57 10.84 30.92 -14.84
CA ALA A 57 9.62 30.12 -14.93
C ALA A 57 9.01 29.81 -13.56
N GLN A 58 9.87 29.68 -12.53
CA GLN A 58 9.47 29.52 -11.14
C GLN A 58 8.85 30.78 -10.55
N HIS A 59 9.45 31.95 -10.80
CA HIS A 59 8.91 33.22 -10.34
C HIS A 59 7.51 33.46 -10.92
N ASP A 60 7.32 33.18 -12.20
CA ASP A 60 6.03 33.32 -12.89
C ASP A 60 4.96 32.36 -12.34
N TYR A 61 5.34 31.13 -11.96
CA TYR A 61 4.45 30.16 -11.33
C TYR A 61 4.10 30.51 -9.86
N GLU A 62 5.06 31.03 -9.10
CA GLU A 62 4.87 31.44 -7.70
C GLU A 62 3.97 32.68 -7.60
N VAL A 63 4.09 33.63 -8.54
CA VAL A 63 3.22 34.81 -8.63
C VAL A 63 1.78 34.43 -8.99
N GLN A 64 1.57 33.35 -9.76
CA GLN A 64 0.24 32.82 -10.06
C GLN A 64 -0.39 32.02 -8.91
N THR A 65 0.39 31.52 -7.95
CA THR A 65 -0.06 30.56 -6.91
C THR A 65 0.12 31.07 -5.47
N LEU A 66 -0.17 32.36 -5.26
CA LEU A 66 0.12 33.20 -4.09
C LEU A 66 -0.34 32.74 -2.67
N THR A 67 -0.58 31.46 -2.37
CA THR A 67 -0.91 31.05 -0.99
C THR A 67 -0.46 29.68 -0.47
N ILE A 68 -0.04 28.67 -1.26
CA ILE A 68 -0.05 27.28 -0.71
C ILE A 68 1.17 26.43 -1.13
N SER A 69 2.05 26.18 -0.14
CA SER A 69 3.24 25.31 -0.09
C SER A 69 4.37 25.59 -1.09
N LYS A 70 5.57 25.85 -0.56
CA LYS A 70 6.83 26.09 -1.30
C LYS A 70 7.68 24.82 -1.50
N MET A 71 7.20 23.67 -1.01
CA MET A 71 7.98 22.44 -0.98
C MET A 71 8.15 21.86 -2.38
N ARG A 72 9.41 21.64 -2.77
CA ARG A 72 9.76 21.14 -4.11
C ARG A 72 10.48 19.82 -4.07
N CYS A 73 11.38 19.65 -3.11
CA CYS A 73 12.17 18.44 -2.98
C CYS A 73 12.10 17.88 -1.55
N ILE A 74 12.35 16.59 -1.47
CA ILE A 74 12.55 15.89 -0.21
C ILE A 74 13.99 15.39 -0.14
N HIS A 75 14.56 15.46 1.06
CA HIS A 75 15.80 14.78 1.38
C HIS A 75 15.46 13.45 2.06
N PHE A 76 15.79 12.36 1.35
CA PHE A 76 15.52 11.00 1.78
C PHE A 76 16.80 10.18 1.62
N ARG A 77 17.39 9.74 2.75
CA ARG A 77 18.73 9.14 2.80
C ARG A 77 19.80 10.10 2.26
N ASN A 78 20.58 9.67 1.28
CA ASN A 78 21.57 10.45 0.55
C ASN A 78 21.01 11.01 -0.77
N TYR A 79 19.69 10.98 -0.96
CA TYR A 79 19.03 11.42 -2.19
C TYR A 79 18.17 12.64 -1.94
N GLU A 80 18.27 13.59 -2.87
CA GLU A 80 17.32 14.68 -3.01
C GLU A 80 16.35 14.30 -4.14
N ILE A 81 15.06 14.20 -3.83
CA ILE A 81 14.04 13.70 -4.75
C ILE A 81 13.02 14.80 -4.98
N ASP A 82 12.82 15.16 -6.25
CA ASP A 82 11.79 16.11 -6.65
C ASP A 82 10.39 15.53 -6.43
N THR A 83 9.51 16.35 -5.86
CA THR A 83 8.10 15.99 -5.63
C THR A 83 7.27 16.26 -6.88
N TRP A 84 6.31 15.37 -7.17
CA TRP A 84 5.45 15.49 -8.36
C TRP A 84 4.14 16.22 -8.05
N TYR A 85 3.65 16.04 -6.83
CA TYR A 85 2.39 16.58 -6.37
C TYR A 85 2.53 17.18 -4.97
N LYS A 86 1.60 18.07 -4.64
CA LYS A 86 1.52 18.66 -3.29
C LYS A 86 0.96 17.62 -2.31
N SER A 87 1.52 17.62 -1.10
CA SER A 87 1.06 16.83 0.03
C SER A 87 0.74 17.76 1.21
N PRO A 88 -0.35 17.50 1.97
CA PRO A 88 -0.81 18.37 3.05
C PRO A 88 0.00 18.17 4.35
N TYR A 89 1.31 18.41 4.30
CA TYR A 89 2.12 18.51 5.51
C TYR A 89 1.72 19.75 6.33
N PRO A 90 1.94 19.74 7.66
CA PRO A 90 1.69 20.92 8.50
C PRO A 90 2.41 22.17 7.97
N GLN A 91 1.82 23.34 8.20
CA GLN A 91 2.23 24.59 7.57
C GLN A 91 3.69 24.97 7.86
N GLU A 92 4.22 24.61 9.03
CA GLU A 92 5.61 24.88 9.40
C GLU A 92 6.62 24.15 8.51
N TYR A 93 6.22 23.03 7.92
CA TYR A 93 7.04 22.21 7.02
C TYR A 93 6.74 22.53 5.55
N SER A 94 5.48 22.74 5.21
CA SER A 94 5.04 23.05 3.83
C SER A 94 5.58 24.37 3.29
N SER A 95 6.03 25.28 4.17
CA SER A 95 6.65 26.55 3.81
C SER A 95 8.13 26.43 3.41
N LYS A 96 8.76 25.27 3.65
CA LYS A 96 10.17 25.00 3.31
C LYS A 96 10.32 24.48 1.89
N TYR A 97 11.47 24.76 1.28
CA TYR A 97 11.80 24.26 -0.06
C TYR A 97 12.14 22.76 -0.02
N VAL A 98 12.96 22.37 0.96
CA VAL A 98 13.41 20.99 1.20
C VAL A 98 12.76 20.44 2.47
N LEU A 99 12.14 19.25 2.38
CA LEU A 99 11.67 18.50 3.55
C LEU A 99 12.61 17.34 3.87
N ASN A 100 13.08 17.23 5.11
CA ASN A 100 13.97 16.16 5.53
C ASN A 100 13.16 15.01 6.15
N LEU A 101 13.34 13.78 5.69
CA LEU A 101 12.57 12.62 6.12
C LEU A 101 13.48 11.53 6.68
N CYS A 102 13.07 10.93 7.80
CA CYS A 102 13.72 9.73 8.32
C CYS A 102 13.33 8.52 7.46
N GLU A 103 14.33 7.76 7.00
CA GLU A 103 14.11 6.57 6.17
C GLU A 103 13.24 5.50 6.85
N TYR A 104 13.42 5.30 8.15
CA TYR A 104 12.81 4.17 8.86
C TYR A 104 11.41 4.48 9.40
N CYS A 105 11.20 5.66 9.99
CA CYS A 105 9.91 6.02 10.59
C CYS A 105 9.07 6.98 9.74
N LEU A 106 9.63 7.46 8.62
CA LEU A 106 9.02 8.43 7.69
C LEU A 106 8.63 9.77 8.34
N LYS A 107 9.10 10.03 9.56
CA LYS A 107 8.88 11.30 10.23
C LYS A 107 9.63 12.41 9.50
N TYR A 108 8.96 13.56 9.38
CA TYR A 108 9.42 14.74 8.68
C TYR A 108 10.02 15.77 9.63
N PHE A 109 11.03 16.49 9.13
CA PHE A 109 11.85 17.45 9.86
C PHE A 109 12.16 18.67 9.01
N SER A 110 12.29 19.82 9.66
CA SER A 110 12.54 21.10 9.01
C SER A 110 14.02 21.35 8.67
N SER A 111 14.94 20.52 9.16
CA SER A 111 16.37 20.65 8.86
C SER A 111 17.12 19.32 8.98
N SER A 112 18.22 19.20 8.26
CA SER A 112 19.15 18.06 8.34
C SER A 112 19.69 17.84 9.76
N PHE A 113 19.96 18.92 10.50
CA PHE A 113 20.41 18.84 11.89
C PHE A 113 19.37 18.17 12.82
N THR A 114 18.09 18.54 12.67
CA THR A 114 17.02 17.94 13.48
C THR A 114 16.76 16.48 13.08
N LEU A 115 16.86 16.14 11.79
CA LEU A 115 16.84 14.77 11.31
C LEU A 115 17.98 13.94 11.91
N LYS A 116 19.24 14.42 11.84
CA LYS A 116 20.40 13.71 12.38
C LYS A 116 20.28 13.46 13.89
N ARG A 117 19.75 14.43 14.65
CA ARG A 117 19.45 14.23 16.07
C ARG A 117 18.37 13.18 16.31
N HIS A 118 17.39 13.08 15.43
CA HIS A 118 16.35 12.07 15.50
C HIS A 118 16.88 10.68 15.16
N GLU A 119 17.72 10.54 14.14
CA GLU A 119 18.32 9.25 13.74
C GLU A 119 19.09 8.58 14.88
N LEU A 120 19.79 9.37 15.72
CA LEU A 120 20.48 8.89 16.92
C LEU A 120 19.53 8.29 17.99
N LYS A 121 18.24 8.61 17.93
CA LYS A 121 17.22 8.24 18.93
C LYS A 121 16.02 7.51 18.32
N CYS A 122 16.08 7.19 17.04
CA CYS A 122 14.93 6.63 16.34
C CYS A 122 14.62 5.25 16.91
N GLN A 123 13.35 5.02 17.25
CA GLN A 123 12.90 3.76 17.84
C GLN A 123 12.84 2.62 16.82
N TYR A 124 12.80 2.97 15.53
CA TYR A 124 12.71 2.03 14.43
C TYR A 124 14.13 1.55 14.12
N LEU A 125 14.46 0.34 14.62
CA LEU A 125 15.78 -0.29 14.59
C LEU A 125 16.15 -0.76 13.18
N LYS A 126 16.27 0.18 12.25
CA LYS A 126 16.65 -0.02 10.85
C LYS A 126 15.67 -0.83 9.99
N HIS A 127 14.42 -0.97 10.42
CA HIS A 127 13.34 -1.61 9.66
C HIS A 127 12.00 -0.87 9.90
N PRO A 128 11.03 -0.96 8.97
CA PRO A 128 9.69 -0.44 9.18
C PRO A 128 8.96 -1.20 10.31
N PRO A 129 7.93 -0.61 10.96
CA PRO A 129 7.15 -1.35 11.94
C PRO A 129 6.40 -2.50 11.29
N GLY A 130 5.89 -3.43 12.10
CA GLY A 130 5.04 -4.53 11.63
C GLY A 130 5.77 -5.85 11.53
N ASN A 131 5.11 -6.82 10.89
CA ASN A 131 5.60 -8.18 10.78
C ASN A 131 6.26 -8.38 9.43
N GLU A 132 7.44 -8.96 9.41
CA GLU A 132 8.05 -9.41 8.17
C GLU A 132 7.35 -10.70 7.71
N ILE A 133 6.65 -10.62 6.58
CA ILE A 133 5.84 -11.74 6.05
C ILE A 133 6.47 -12.40 4.82
N TYR A 134 7.51 -11.77 4.26
CA TYR A 134 8.22 -12.28 3.09
C TYR A 134 9.68 -11.87 3.13
N ARG A 135 10.58 -12.82 2.84
CA ARG A 135 12.01 -12.57 2.63
C ARG A 135 12.53 -13.45 1.51
N ASP A 136 13.14 -12.83 0.50
CA ASP A 136 13.89 -13.53 -0.53
C ASP A 136 15.12 -12.73 -0.98
N GLY A 137 16.30 -13.28 -0.71
CA GLY A 137 17.58 -12.61 -0.98
C GLY A 137 17.67 -11.23 -0.35
N LYS A 138 17.70 -10.19 -1.19
CA LYS A 138 17.81 -8.78 -0.79
C LYS A 138 16.45 -8.10 -0.58
N VAL A 139 15.33 -8.78 -0.77
CA VAL A 139 14.01 -8.16 -0.73
C VAL A 139 13.19 -8.70 0.43
N ALA A 140 12.53 -7.81 1.15
CA ALA A 140 11.61 -8.15 2.23
C ALA A 140 10.32 -7.32 2.16
N ILE A 141 9.21 -7.91 2.60
CA ILE A 141 7.93 -7.20 2.77
C ILE A 141 7.48 -7.26 4.22
N PHE A 142 7.13 -6.08 4.74
CA PHE A 142 6.54 -5.90 6.06
C PHE A 142 5.05 -5.61 5.93
N GLU A 143 4.24 -6.37 6.67
CA GLU A 143 2.82 -6.13 6.86
C GLU A 143 2.60 -5.22 8.08
N ILE A 144 1.92 -4.10 7.84
CA ILE A 144 1.72 -3.05 8.82
C ILE A 144 0.23 -2.74 8.93
N ASP A 145 -0.31 -2.98 10.12
CA ASP A 145 -1.68 -2.62 10.46
C ASP A 145 -1.78 -1.12 10.75
N GLY A 146 -2.57 -0.40 9.95
CA GLY A 146 -2.80 1.04 10.11
C GLY A 146 -3.45 1.44 11.43
N ARG A 147 -4.19 0.54 12.07
CA ARG A 147 -4.77 0.76 13.41
C ARG A 147 -3.73 0.62 14.52
N LYS A 148 -2.75 -0.28 14.36
CA LYS A 148 -1.68 -0.47 15.36
C LYS A 148 -0.59 0.60 15.23
N ASN A 149 -0.27 1.01 14.00
CA ASN A 149 0.84 1.91 13.69
C ASN A 149 0.36 3.21 13.02
N VAL A 150 -0.65 3.86 13.61
CA VAL A 150 -1.32 5.05 13.04
C VAL A 150 -0.32 6.12 12.58
N VAL A 151 0.63 6.50 13.44
CA VAL A 151 1.60 7.58 13.13
C VAL A 151 2.49 7.23 11.93
N TYR A 152 2.98 6.00 11.87
CA TYR A 152 3.82 5.56 10.74
C TYR A 152 3.03 5.55 9.44
N CYS A 153 1.82 5.00 9.46
CA CYS A 153 0.96 4.92 8.28
C CYS A 153 0.51 6.30 7.80
N GLN A 154 0.25 7.26 8.70
CA GLN A 154 -0.03 8.66 8.34
C GLN A 154 1.17 9.31 7.66
N ASN A 155 2.38 9.14 8.23
CA ASN A 155 3.61 9.63 7.61
C ASN A 155 3.83 9.01 6.22
N LEU A 156 3.59 7.70 6.07
CA LEU A 156 3.67 7.00 4.79
C LEU A 156 2.66 7.55 3.77
N CYS A 157 1.43 7.84 4.20
CA CYS A 157 0.41 8.43 3.34
C CYS A 157 0.76 9.84 2.87
N LEU A 158 1.24 10.71 3.76
CA LEU A 158 1.72 12.04 3.42
C LEU A 158 2.92 11.98 2.47
N PHE A 159 3.83 11.04 2.70
CA PHE A 159 4.97 10.78 1.84
C PHE A 159 4.54 10.32 0.45
N ALA A 160 3.63 9.35 0.38
CA ALA A 160 3.12 8.83 -0.88
C ALA A 160 2.35 9.87 -1.70
N LYS A 161 1.63 10.78 -1.02
CA LYS A 161 0.88 11.85 -1.69
C LYS A 161 1.78 12.81 -2.49
N LEU A 162 3.09 12.84 -2.20
CA LEU A 162 4.07 13.58 -3.01
C LEU A 162 4.26 13.02 -4.41
N PHE A 163 3.96 11.74 -4.61
CA PHE A 163 4.14 11.01 -5.87
C PHE A 163 2.82 10.46 -6.43
N LEU A 164 1.71 10.62 -5.70
CA LEU A 164 0.37 10.20 -6.11
C LEU A 164 -0.58 11.40 -6.18
N ASN A 165 -1.20 11.60 -7.36
CA ASN A 165 -2.14 12.69 -7.56
C ASN A 165 -3.46 12.49 -6.80
N SER A 166 -4.06 11.31 -7.00
CA SER A 166 -5.44 10.98 -6.60
C SER A 166 -5.57 10.38 -5.19
N LYS A 167 -4.55 10.47 -4.33
CA LYS A 167 -4.64 9.96 -2.95
C LYS A 167 -5.45 10.93 -2.09
N THR A 168 -6.61 10.48 -1.60
CA THR A 168 -7.56 11.29 -0.82
C THR A 168 -7.47 11.03 0.69
N LEU A 169 -7.20 9.78 1.09
CA LEU A 169 -7.11 9.37 2.49
C LEU A 169 -5.65 9.30 2.96
N TYR A 170 -5.32 10.14 3.94
CA TYR A 170 -3.98 10.22 4.54
C TYR A 170 -3.96 10.30 6.07
N TYR A 171 -5.08 10.65 6.72
CA TYR A 171 -5.21 10.60 8.19
C TYR A 171 -5.96 9.35 8.67
N ASP A 172 -6.99 8.94 7.94
CA ASP A 172 -7.81 7.75 8.24
C ASP A 172 -7.13 6.48 7.72
N VAL A 173 -6.13 6.01 8.46
CA VAL A 173 -5.30 4.85 8.08
C VAL A 173 -5.77 3.53 8.71
N GLU A 174 -6.62 3.59 9.73
CA GLU A 174 -7.09 2.41 10.47
C GLU A 174 -7.78 1.33 9.63
N PRO A 175 -8.56 1.67 8.57
CA PRO A 175 -9.19 0.67 7.71
C PRO A 175 -8.21 -0.09 6.80
N PHE A 176 -6.94 0.31 6.75
CA PHE A 176 -5.98 -0.20 5.77
C PHE A 176 -4.90 -1.08 6.41
N MET A 177 -4.49 -2.10 5.65
CA MET A 177 -3.21 -2.80 5.79
C MET A 177 -2.23 -2.22 4.79
N PHE A 178 -0.98 -2.05 5.20
CA PHE A 178 0.11 -1.55 4.36
C PHE A 178 1.17 -2.63 4.21
N TYR A 179 1.59 -2.87 2.98
CA TYR A 179 2.64 -3.82 2.63
C TYR A 179 3.84 -3.05 2.12
N VAL A 180 4.84 -2.89 2.97
CA VAL A 180 6.03 -2.09 2.71
C VAL A 180 7.16 -2.97 2.19
N LEU A 181 7.63 -2.66 0.99
CA LEU A 181 8.76 -3.31 0.34
C LEU A 181 10.06 -2.63 0.74
N CYS A 182 11.00 -3.44 1.20
CA CYS A 182 12.34 -3.02 1.55
C CYS A 182 13.41 -3.79 0.79
N GLU A 183 14.52 -3.11 0.48
CA GLU A 183 15.76 -3.71 0.01
C GLU A 183 16.77 -3.77 1.16
N LEU A 184 17.38 -4.94 1.38
CA LEU A 184 18.43 -5.13 2.37
C LEU A 184 19.80 -4.75 1.78
N ASP A 185 20.54 -3.93 2.52
CA ASP A 185 21.94 -3.64 2.22
C ASP A 185 22.89 -4.67 2.85
N SER A 186 24.16 -4.59 2.48
CA SER A 186 25.29 -5.41 2.93
C SER A 186 25.46 -5.44 4.45
N GLU A 187 25.00 -4.38 5.14
CA GLU A 187 25.00 -4.27 6.60
C GLU A 187 23.71 -4.79 7.27
N ASN A 188 22.82 -5.45 6.51
CA ASN A 188 21.50 -5.90 6.96
C ASN A 188 20.55 -4.77 7.42
N ASN A 189 20.68 -3.58 6.82
CA ASN A 189 19.77 -2.47 7.02
C ASN A 189 18.64 -2.54 5.98
N TYR A 190 17.39 -2.26 6.37
CA TYR A 190 16.26 -2.26 5.43
C TYR A 190 16.00 -0.87 4.87
N HIS A 191 15.99 -0.78 3.56
CA HIS A 191 15.78 0.47 2.84
C HIS A 191 14.41 0.50 2.19
N PHE A 192 13.63 1.54 2.45
CA PHE A 192 12.29 1.67 1.87
C PHE A 192 12.39 1.80 0.34
N VAL A 193 11.65 0.96 -0.38
CA VAL A 193 11.60 0.96 -1.85
C VAL A 193 10.23 1.41 -2.35
N GLY A 194 9.17 0.94 -1.71
CA GLY A 194 7.80 1.21 -2.11
C GLY A 194 6.81 0.52 -1.20
N TYR A 195 5.53 0.71 -1.47
CA TYR A 195 4.47 0.02 -0.74
C TYR A 195 3.21 -0.10 -1.59
N PHE A 196 2.30 -0.94 -1.13
CA PHE A 196 0.88 -0.80 -1.45
C PHE A 196 0.01 -0.86 -0.19
N SER A 197 -1.19 -0.29 -0.26
CA SER A 197 -2.21 -0.40 0.79
C SER A 197 -3.39 -1.23 0.30
N LYS A 198 -4.05 -1.93 1.22
CA LYS A 198 -5.23 -2.76 0.98
C LYS A 198 -6.25 -2.50 2.09
N GLU A 199 -7.51 -2.30 1.73
CA GLU A 199 -8.59 -2.23 2.72
C GLU A 199 -8.79 -3.57 3.43
N LYS A 200 -9.00 -3.52 4.75
CA LYS A 200 -9.25 -4.71 5.58
C LYS A 200 -10.59 -5.36 5.28
N LEU A 201 -11.63 -4.54 5.11
CA LEU A 201 -12.98 -4.97 4.80
C LEU A 201 -13.34 -4.35 3.46
N ASN A 202 -13.40 -5.18 2.43
CA ASN A 202 -13.72 -4.72 1.09
C ASN A 202 -14.88 -5.52 0.50
N GLY A 203 -15.94 -4.83 0.10
CA GLY A 203 -17.07 -5.42 -0.62
C GLY A 203 -16.88 -5.48 -2.15
N THR A 204 -15.83 -4.85 -2.69
CA THR A 204 -15.61 -4.63 -4.12
C THR A 204 -14.44 -5.43 -4.72
N ASN A 205 -13.90 -6.42 -3.98
CA ASN A 205 -12.79 -7.27 -4.40
C ASN A 205 -11.52 -6.50 -4.83
N TYR A 206 -11.33 -5.27 -4.36
CA TYR A 206 -10.05 -4.58 -4.53
C TYR A 206 -8.98 -5.19 -3.63
N ASN A 207 -7.92 -5.69 -4.24
CA ASN A 207 -6.77 -6.22 -3.52
C ASN A 207 -5.68 -5.17 -3.28
N LEU A 208 -5.83 -3.99 -3.88
CA LEU A 208 -4.87 -2.89 -3.82
C LEU A 208 -5.59 -1.55 -3.99
N SER A 209 -5.41 -0.65 -3.03
CA SER A 209 -5.97 0.71 -3.04
C SER A 209 -4.99 1.75 -3.57
N CYS A 210 -3.78 1.79 -3.02
CA CYS A 210 -2.71 2.66 -3.47
C CYS A 210 -1.45 1.84 -3.66
N ILE A 211 -0.65 2.16 -4.68
CA ILE A 211 0.67 1.58 -4.91
C ILE A 211 1.64 2.69 -5.26
N MET A 212 2.84 2.65 -4.68
CA MET A 212 3.89 3.61 -4.97
C MET A 212 5.26 2.93 -4.89
N THR A 213 6.07 3.14 -5.92
CA THR A 213 7.51 2.85 -5.89
C THR A 213 8.25 4.18 -5.95
N LEU A 214 9.20 4.36 -5.04
CA LEU A 214 10.02 5.56 -4.96
C LEU A 214 10.67 5.87 -6.32
N PRO A 215 10.72 7.14 -6.75
CA PRO A 215 11.31 7.51 -8.05
C PRO A 215 12.71 6.93 -8.31
N ILE A 216 13.59 6.92 -7.30
CA ILE A 216 14.95 6.37 -7.37
C ILE A 216 15.01 4.83 -7.60
N TYR A 217 13.88 4.14 -7.40
CA TYR A 217 13.72 2.70 -7.57
C TYR A 217 12.79 2.32 -8.74
N GLN A 218 12.28 3.30 -9.49
CA GLN A 218 11.45 3.02 -10.66
C GLN A 218 12.24 2.35 -11.78
N ARG A 219 11.54 1.62 -12.65
CA ARG A 219 12.10 0.86 -13.79
C ARG A 219 13.10 -0.25 -13.42
N LYS A 220 13.16 -0.65 -12.13
CA LYS A 220 13.96 -1.80 -11.64
C LYS A 220 13.13 -3.08 -11.40
N GLY A 221 11.86 -3.09 -11.78
CA GLY A 221 10.95 -4.24 -11.60
C GLY A 221 10.16 -4.25 -10.28
N TYR A 222 10.49 -3.41 -9.30
CA TYR A 222 9.81 -3.39 -8.00
C TYR A 222 8.31 -3.10 -8.05
N GLY A 223 7.85 -2.25 -8.98
CA GLY A 223 6.41 -2.02 -9.18
C GLY A 223 5.68 -3.28 -9.62
N ASN A 224 6.28 -4.07 -10.52
CA ASN A 224 5.73 -5.37 -10.93
C ASN A 224 5.72 -6.36 -9.76
N PHE A 225 6.79 -6.38 -8.95
CA PHE A 225 6.88 -7.22 -7.77
C PHE A 225 5.77 -6.92 -6.74
N LEU A 226 5.49 -5.63 -6.48
CA LEU A 226 4.39 -5.23 -5.59
C LEU A 226 3.02 -5.65 -6.12
N ILE A 227 2.79 -5.56 -7.43
CA ILE A 227 1.55 -6.03 -8.07
C ILE A 227 1.43 -7.56 -7.96
N ASP A 228 2.49 -8.30 -8.27
CA ASP A 228 2.53 -9.77 -8.15
C ASP A 228 2.24 -10.21 -6.71
N PHE A 229 2.82 -9.51 -5.73
CA PHE A 229 2.59 -9.77 -4.32
C PHE A 229 1.14 -9.52 -3.91
N SER A 230 0.46 -8.49 -4.41
CA SER A 230 -0.94 -8.25 -4.07
C SER A 230 -1.87 -9.36 -4.60
N TYR A 231 -1.57 -9.90 -5.78
CA TYR A 231 -2.27 -11.07 -6.32
C TYR A 231 -1.93 -12.37 -5.58
N LEU A 232 -0.70 -12.55 -5.12
CA LEU A 232 -0.34 -13.68 -4.27
C LEU A 232 -1.18 -13.71 -2.99
N LEU A 233 -1.35 -12.56 -2.33
CA LEU A 233 -2.23 -12.46 -1.16
C LEU A 233 -3.68 -12.83 -1.51
N SER A 234 -4.22 -12.34 -2.63
CA SER A 234 -5.56 -12.71 -3.09
C SER A 234 -5.72 -14.22 -3.30
N LYS A 235 -4.73 -14.89 -3.90
CA LYS A 235 -4.75 -16.35 -4.07
C LYS A 235 -4.74 -17.10 -2.74
N ARG A 236 -3.96 -16.62 -1.76
CA ARG A 236 -3.94 -17.19 -0.40
C ARG A 236 -5.20 -16.89 0.40
N GLU A 237 -6.03 -15.95 -0.04
CA GLU A 237 -7.37 -15.69 0.49
C GLU A 237 -8.47 -16.44 -0.26
N TYR A 238 -8.13 -17.23 -1.28
CA TYR A 238 -9.09 -17.89 -2.18
C TYR A 238 -10.10 -16.90 -2.79
N ARG A 239 -9.62 -15.69 -3.13
CA ARG A 239 -10.41 -14.61 -3.71
C ARG A 239 -9.77 -14.06 -4.97
N LEU A 240 -10.61 -13.60 -5.89
CA LEU A 240 -10.16 -12.83 -7.05
C LEU A 240 -9.96 -11.37 -6.65
N GLY A 241 -8.96 -10.73 -7.23
CA GLY A 241 -8.59 -9.35 -6.94
C GLY A 241 -8.47 -8.48 -8.19
N THR A 242 -8.63 -7.18 -8.01
CA THR A 242 -8.33 -6.13 -9.00
C THR A 242 -7.87 -4.87 -8.27
N PRO A 243 -7.08 -3.97 -8.86
CA PRO A 243 -6.78 -2.69 -8.22
C PRO A 243 -8.01 -1.76 -8.18
N GLU A 244 -8.02 -0.87 -7.18
CA GLU A 244 -8.97 0.23 -7.07
C GLU A 244 -8.89 1.16 -8.29
N LYS A 245 -10.05 1.69 -8.69
CA LYS A 245 -10.21 2.57 -9.86
C LYS A 245 -10.65 3.96 -9.41
N PRO A 246 -10.17 5.05 -10.05
CA PRO A 246 -9.32 5.07 -11.24
C PRO A 246 -7.83 4.87 -10.95
N LEU A 247 -7.13 4.17 -11.86
CA LEU A 247 -5.67 4.03 -11.84
C LEU A 247 -4.97 5.30 -12.35
N SER A 248 -3.75 5.57 -11.87
CA SER A 248 -2.86 6.54 -12.50
C SER A 248 -2.37 6.02 -13.86
N ASP A 249 -1.95 6.90 -14.78
CA ASP A 249 -1.47 6.50 -16.11
C ASP A 249 -0.32 5.49 -16.03
N LEU A 250 0.64 5.74 -15.13
CA LEU A 250 1.76 4.82 -14.87
C LEU A 250 1.27 3.50 -14.26
N GLY A 251 0.28 3.55 -13.37
CA GLY A 251 -0.36 2.38 -12.78
C GLY A 251 -1.04 1.53 -13.85
N LEU A 252 -1.87 2.14 -14.70
CA LEU A 252 -2.59 1.46 -15.77
C LEU A 252 -1.64 0.77 -16.77
N LEU A 253 -0.55 1.44 -17.16
CA LEU A 253 0.47 0.84 -18.02
C LEU A 253 1.13 -0.37 -17.36
N SER A 254 1.43 -0.26 -16.06
CA SER A 254 2.07 -1.33 -15.29
C SER A 254 1.15 -2.55 -15.14
N TYR A 255 -0.12 -2.33 -14.78
CA TYR A 255 -1.13 -3.40 -14.65
C TYR A 255 -1.43 -4.09 -15.97
N ARG A 256 -1.61 -3.33 -17.05
CA ARG A 256 -1.80 -3.88 -18.40
C ARG A 256 -0.65 -4.80 -18.79
N ASN A 257 0.59 -4.36 -18.59
CA ASN A 257 1.74 -5.21 -18.87
C ASN A 257 1.79 -6.43 -17.95
N TYR A 258 1.49 -6.27 -16.65
CA TYR A 258 1.45 -7.38 -15.70
C TYR A 258 0.41 -8.44 -16.09
N TRP A 259 -0.83 -8.04 -16.40
CA TRP A 259 -1.89 -8.96 -16.84
C TRP A 259 -1.50 -9.73 -18.09
N LYS A 260 -0.95 -9.04 -19.10
CA LYS A 260 -0.44 -9.67 -20.32
C LYS A 260 0.60 -10.76 -20.03
N ILE A 261 1.62 -10.44 -19.22
CA ILE A 261 2.69 -11.40 -18.89
C ILE A 261 2.15 -12.55 -18.03
N SER A 262 1.27 -12.27 -17.07
CA SER A 262 0.70 -13.27 -16.16
C SER A 262 -0.14 -14.30 -16.91
N ILE A 263 -1.00 -13.83 -17.83
CA ILE A 263 -1.79 -14.74 -18.69
C ILE A 263 -0.88 -15.53 -19.63
N ALA A 264 0.15 -14.91 -20.21
CA ALA A 264 1.10 -15.62 -21.07
C ALA A 264 1.80 -16.77 -20.30
N LYS A 265 2.25 -16.51 -19.06
CA LYS A 265 2.86 -17.52 -18.19
C LYS A 265 1.87 -18.61 -17.79
N ALA A 266 0.63 -18.25 -17.46
CA ALA A 266 -0.42 -19.20 -17.12
C ALA A 266 -0.72 -20.15 -18.29
N LEU A 267 -0.97 -19.60 -19.48
CA LEU A 267 -1.21 -20.39 -20.70
C LEU A 267 -0.04 -21.32 -21.02
N LEU A 268 1.20 -20.84 -20.93
CA LEU A 268 2.37 -21.67 -21.18
C LEU A 268 2.45 -22.84 -20.17
N LYS A 269 2.20 -22.58 -18.89
CA LYS A 269 2.22 -23.63 -17.85
C LYS A 269 1.16 -24.71 -18.10
N PHE A 270 -0.06 -24.31 -18.51
CA PHE A 270 -1.11 -25.28 -18.87
C PHE A 270 -0.69 -26.14 -20.08
N VAL A 271 -0.11 -25.52 -21.11
CA VAL A 271 0.39 -26.22 -22.32
C VAL A 271 1.53 -27.19 -22.00
N GLU A 272 2.44 -26.82 -21.08
CA GLU A 272 3.59 -27.65 -20.73
C GLU A 272 3.24 -28.80 -19.80
N THR A 273 2.19 -28.65 -18.99
CA THR A 273 1.77 -29.68 -18.03
C THR A 273 0.81 -30.70 -18.64
N TYR A 274 0.00 -30.30 -19.62
CA TYR A 274 -1.03 -31.14 -20.23
C TYR A 274 -0.88 -31.27 -21.74
N ASP A 275 -1.13 -32.46 -22.25
CA ASP A 275 -1.22 -32.68 -23.69
C ASP A 275 -2.52 -32.03 -24.20
N MET A 276 -2.39 -30.93 -24.95
CA MET A 276 -3.50 -30.03 -25.30
C MET A 276 -4.56 -30.63 -26.23
N GLU A 277 -4.40 -31.88 -26.67
CA GLU A 277 -5.35 -32.54 -27.57
C GLU A 277 -6.68 -32.89 -26.87
N LEU A 278 -6.79 -32.80 -25.53
CA LEU A 278 -7.94 -33.31 -24.78
C LEU A 278 -8.72 -32.30 -23.90
N ASN A 279 -8.15 -31.17 -23.46
CA ASN A 279 -8.79 -30.32 -22.43
C ASN A 279 -8.96 -28.83 -22.83
N SER A 280 -10.16 -28.30 -22.59
CA SER A 280 -10.50 -26.89 -22.84
C SER A 280 -10.23 -26.02 -21.60
N ILE A 281 -9.35 -25.03 -21.73
CA ILE A 281 -9.10 -24.02 -20.68
C ILE A 281 -10.21 -22.95 -20.75
N SER A 282 -10.86 -22.68 -19.62
CA SER A 282 -11.87 -21.62 -19.50
C SER A 282 -11.27 -20.31 -18.95
N ILE A 283 -12.02 -19.21 -19.09
CA ILE A 283 -11.66 -17.92 -18.47
C ILE A 283 -11.66 -18.05 -16.93
N ASP A 284 -12.51 -18.90 -16.38
CA ASP A 284 -12.59 -19.16 -14.95
C ASP A 284 -11.34 -19.90 -14.42
N ASP A 285 -10.81 -20.86 -15.19
CA ASP A 285 -9.52 -21.50 -14.87
C ASP A 285 -8.39 -20.47 -14.77
N LEU A 286 -8.32 -19.56 -15.75
CA LEU A 286 -7.30 -18.51 -15.77
C LEU A 286 -7.48 -17.50 -14.62
N ALA A 287 -8.72 -17.12 -14.31
CA ALA A 287 -9.03 -16.23 -13.21
C ALA A 287 -8.57 -16.81 -11.87
N ASN A 288 -8.96 -18.06 -11.58
CA ASN A 288 -8.57 -18.74 -10.34
C ASN A 288 -7.06 -19.00 -10.27
N PHE A 289 -6.44 -19.42 -11.37
CA PHE A 289 -4.99 -19.67 -11.41
C PHE A 289 -4.17 -18.39 -11.16
N THR A 290 -4.62 -17.25 -11.67
CA THR A 290 -3.89 -15.97 -11.55
C THR A 290 -4.32 -15.12 -10.35
N GLY A 291 -5.48 -15.40 -9.74
CA GLY A 291 -6.09 -14.55 -8.73
C GLY A 291 -6.69 -13.25 -9.29
N MET A 292 -6.84 -13.15 -10.61
CA MET A 292 -7.37 -11.97 -11.30
C MET A 292 -8.89 -12.10 -11.51
N ILE A 293 -9.62 -10.99 -11.44
CA ILE A 293 -11.03 -10.99 -11.88
C ILE A 293 -11.14 -11.29 -13.38
N HIS A 294 -12.26 -11.87 -13.80
CA HIS A 294 -12.50 -12.28 -15.19
C HIS A 294 -12.30 -11.12 -16.20
N ASN A 295 -12.69 -9.90 -15.84
CA ASN A 295 -12.50 -8.73 -16.71
C ASN A 295 -11.02 -8.44 -17.00
N ASP A 296 -10.15 -8.55 -16.00
CA ASP A 296 -8.71 -8.28 -16.17
C ASP A 296 -8.03 -9.43 -16.95
N VAL A 297 -8.52 -10.67 -16.78
CA VAL A 297 -8.12 -11.83 -17.60
C VAL A 297 -8.46 -11.60 -19.06
N ILE A 298 -9.68 -11.11 -19.36
CA ILE A 298 -10.11 -10.79 -20.72
C ILE A 298 -9.17 -9.73 -21.33
N VAL A 299 -8.86 -8.66 -20.60
CA VAL A 299 -7.90 -7.64 -21.07
C VAL A 299 -6.52 -8.26 -21.38
N GLY A 300 -6.03 -9.16 -20.52
CA GLY A 300 -4.77 -9.87 -20.76
C GLY A 300 -4.81 -10.74 -22.03
N LEU A 301 -5.90 -11.47 -22.25
CA LEU A 301 -6.11 -12.30 -23.44
C LEU A 301 -6.24 -11.46 -24.72
N GLU A 302 -6.95 -10.34 -24.68
CA GLU A 302 -7.06 -9.40 -25.79
C GLU A 302 -5.68 -8.82 -26.18
N GLN A 303 -4.86 -8.47 -25.20
CA GLN A 303 -3.49 -7.96 -25.43
C GLN A 303 -2.52 -9.01 -26.01
N LEU A 304 -2.85 -10.28 -25.87
CA LEU A 304 -2.13 -11.40 -26.48
C LEU A 304 -2.70 -11.80 -27.85
N ASN A 305 -3.81 -11.18 -28.28
CA ASN A 305 -4.63 -11.61 -29.42
C ASN A 305 -5.05 -13.09 -29.30
N ALA A 306 -5.29 -13.55 -28.07
CA ALA A 306 -5.62 -14.94 -27.77
C ALA A 306 -7.14 -15.19 -27.66
N LEU A 307 -7.95 -14.12 -27.59
CA LEU A 307 -9.41 -14.24 -27.53
C LEU A 307 -10.02 -14.16 -28.93
N VAL A 308 -10.75 -15.20 -29.34
CA VAL A 308 -11.44 -15.26 -30.62
C VAL A 308 -12.93 -15.38 -30.43
N MET A 309 -13.68 -14.64 -31.24
CA MET A 309 -15.13 -14.66 -31.25
C MET A 309 -15.63 -15.37 -32.51
N ARG A 310 -16.38 -16.45 -32.34
CA ARG A 310 -17.07 -17.18 -33.41
C ARG A 310 -18.56 -16.90 -33.33
N ARG A 311 -19.17 -16.51 -34.45
CA ARG A 311 -20.63 -16.40 -34.53
C ARG A 311 -21.20 -17.77 -34.87
N ASN A 312 -22.03 -18.32 -33.98
CA ASN A 312 -22.73 -19.58 -34.24
C ASN A 312 -23.95 -19.34 -35.14
N ASN A 313 -24.46 -20.40 -35.77
CA ASN A 313 -25.63 -20.41 -36.67
C ASN A 313 -26.88 -19.78 -36.00
N ASN A 314 -26.97 -19.84 -34.67
CA ASN A 314 -28.04 -19.24 -33.87
C ASN A 314 -27.87 -17.74 -33.57
N ARG A 315 -26.99 -17.03 -34.28
CA ARG A 315 -26.64 -15.61 -34.08
C ARG A 315 -26.08 -15.27 -32.69
N LYS A 316 -25.70 -16.25 -31.88
CA LYS A 316 -24.96 -16.07 -30.63
C LYS A 316 -23.45 -15.98 -30.90
N PHE A 317 -22.76 -15.17 -30.11
CA PHE A 317 -21.30 -15.10 -30.12
C PHE A 317 -20.75 -16.13 -29.11
N GLU A 318 -19.89 -17.00 -29.59
CA GLU A 318 -19.10 -17.94 -28.80
C GLU A 318 -17.67 -17.43 -28.71
N TYR A 319 -17.07 -17.50 -27.53
CA TYR A 319 -15.70 -17.08 -27.29
C TYR A 319 -14.83 -18.32 -27.13
N GLY A 320 -13.65 -18.30 -27.75
CA GLY A 320 -12.64 -19.34 -27.63
C GLY A 320 -11.26 -18.74 -27.38
N ILE A 321 -10.38 -19.53 -26.75
CA ILE A 321 -9.00 -19.15 -26.48
C ILE A 321 -8.11 -19.85 -27.52
N ILE A 322 -7.34 -19.07 -28.28
CA ILE A 322 -6.33 -19.56 -29.22
C ILE A 322 -4.95 -19.25 -28.66
N ILE A 323 -4.11 -20.29 -28.59
CA ILE A 323 -2.77 -20.19 -28.01
C ILE A 323 -1.73 -20.24 -29.12
N ASN A 324 -1.07 -19.10 -29.36
CA ASN A 324 0.11 -19.04 -30.23
C ASN A 324 1.38 -19.27 -29.38
N ILE A 325 1.80 -20.54 -29.30
CA ILE A 325 2.93 -20.96 -28.44
C ILE A 325 4.24 -20.22 -28.79
N PRO A 326 4.67 -20.11 -30.08
CA PRO A 326 5.88 -19.36 -30.42
C PRO A 326 5.87 -17.91 -29.93
N HIS A 327 4.75 -17.20 -30.12
CA HIS A 327 4.62 -15.80 -29.71
C HIS A 327 4.66 -15.64 -28.19
N ILE A 328 4.00 -16.54 -27.44
CA ILE A 328 4.02 -16.55 -25.97
C ILE A 328 5.42 -16.80 -25.44
N LYS A 329 6.14 -17.79 -25.98
CA LYS A 329 7.52 -18.10 -25.58
C LYS A 329 8.47 -16.94 -25.84
N GLU A 330 8.33 -16.26 -26.98
CA GLU A 330 9.12 -15.06 -27.30
C GLU A 330 8.84 -13.92 -26.32
N LEU A 331 7.57 -13.65 -26.01
CA LEU A 331 7.14 -12.62 -25.08
C LEU A 331 7.73 -12.84 -23.66
N ILE A 332 7.65 -14.08 -23.17
CA ILE A 332 8.19 -14.46 -21.86
C ILE A 332 9.72 -14.34 -21.85
N SER A 333 10.40 -14.81 -22.89
CA SER A 333 11.87 -14.68 -23.02
C SER A 333 12.32 -13.22 -22.98
N ARG A 334 11.66 -12.32 -23.72
CA ARG A 334 11.94 -10.87 -23.68
C ARG A 334 11.69 -10.26 -22.30
N TRP A 335 10.72 -10.79 -21.55
CA TRP A 335 10.44 -10.34 -20.19
C TRP A 335 11.52 -10.80 -19.21
N ASP A 336 11.90 -12.08 -19.27
CA ASP A 336 12.89 -12.67 -18.37
C ASP A 336 14.30 -12.09 -18.60
N GLN A 337 14.64 -11.69 -19.82
CA GLN A 337 15.87 -10.96 -20.15
C GLN A 337 16.05 -9.64 -19.36
N LYS A 338 14.97 -9.05 -18.83
CA LYS A 338 15.07 -7.82 -18.03
C LYS A 338 15.67 -8.04 -16.65
N GLY A 339 15.76 -9.30 -16.17
CA GLY A 339 16.37 -9.63 -14.89
C GLY A 339 15.67 -8.98 -13.69
N TYR A 340 14.37 -8.70 -13.80
CA TYR A 340 13.58 -8.16 -12.69
C TYR A 340 13.46 -9.17 -11.55
N VAL A 341 13.35 -8.66 -10.33
CA VAL A 341 13.10 -9.49 -9.14
C VAL A 341 11.79 -10.26 -9.34
N GLN A 342 11.86 -11.58 -9.19
CA GLN A 342 10.70 -12.48 -9.28
C GLN A 342 10.21 -12.86 -7.89
N LEU A 343 8.90 -12.99 -7.74
CA LEU A 343 8.27 -13.41 -6.51
C LEU A 343 8.37 -14.94 -6.36
N ASN A 344 8.78 -15.40 -5.17
CA ASN A 344 8.76 -16.81 -4.82
C ASN A 344 7.60 -17.09 -3.83
N PRO A 345 6.48 -17.68 -4.28
CA PRO A 345 5.31 -17.91 -3.42
C PRO A 345 5.58 -18.70 -2.14
N ILE A 346 6.58 -19.59 -2.14
CA ILE A 346 6.92 -20.46 -1.01
C ILE A 346 7.53 -19.67 0.16
N LYS A 347 8.12 -18.50 -0.13
CA LYS A 347 8.76 -17.63 0.88
C LYS A 347 7.76 -16.75 1.62
N LEU A 348 6.49 -16.77 1.23
CA LEU A 348 5.42 -16.06 1.93
C LEU A 348 5.04 -16.82 3.20
N ILE A 349 5.28 -16.21 4.36
CA ILE A 349 4.83 -16.71 5.66
C ILE A 349 3.69 -15.79 6.11
N TRP A 350 2.49 -16.12 5.67
CA TRP A 350 1.31 -15.27 5.88
C TRP A 350 0.03 -16.10 5.94
N LYS A 351 -0.94 -15.62 6.73
CA LYS A 351 -2.32 -16.12 6.74
C LYS A 351 -3.27 -14.93 6.77
N SER A 352 -4.44 -15.10 6.14
CA SER A 352 -5.45 -14.05 6.09
C SER A 352 -5.88 -13.63 7.49
N VAL A 353 -6.07 -12.32 7.68
CA VAL A 353 -6.53 -11.77 8.94
C VAL A 353 -8.02 -12.06 9.08
N ILE A 354 -8.34 -12.95 10.01
CA ILE A 354 -9.71 -13.26 10.38
C ILE A 354 -10.23 -12.12 11.27
N LEU A 355 -11.04 -11.23 10.69
CA LEU A 355 -11.68 -10.15 11.43
C LEU A 355 -12.95 -10.72 12.09
N GLY A 356 -13.04 -10.56 13.42
CA GLY A 356 -14.22 -10.99 14.17
C GLY A 356 -15.51 -10.31 13.71
N PRO A 357 -16.69 -10.70 14.24
CA PRO A 357 -18.00 -10.18 13.82
C PRO A 357 -18.14 -8.64 13.86
N SER A 358 -17.30 -7.98 14.65
CA SER A 358 -17.23 -6.52 14.72
C SER A 358 -16.36 -5.87 13.63
N GLY A 359 -15.77 -6.65 12.72
CA GLY A 359 -14.87 -6.17 11.68
C GLY A 359 -13.57 -5.56 12.23
N GLY A 360 -13.24 -5.85 13.49
CA GLY A 360 -12.19 -5.15 14.23
C GLY A 360 -12.55 -3.72 14.64
N ILE A 361 -13.75 -3.22 14.34
CA ILE A 361 -14.26 -1.92 14.75
C ILE A 361 -15.13 -2.13 16.00
N ASN A 362 -14.87 -1.42 17.10
CA ASN A 362 -15.70 -1.52 18.31
C ASN A 362 -17.05 -0.79 18.12
N THR A 363 -17.76 -1.03 17.02
CA THR A 363 -19.12 -0.55 16.81
C THR A 363 -20.08 -1.65 17.22
N THR A 364 -20.77 -1.41 18.34
CA THR A 364 -22.03 -2.07 18.73
C THR A 364 -23.11 -1.79 17.68
N SER A 365 -22.97 -2.38 16.50
CA SER A 365 -24.02 -2.40 15.50
C SER A 365 -24.44 -3.85 15.34
N THR A 366 -25.54 -4.19 16.00
CA THR A 366 -26.23 -5.47 15.85
C THR A 366 -26.48 -5.70 14.37
N MET A 367 -25.82 -6.68 13.75
CA MET A 367 -26.07 -7.02 12.36
C MET A 367 -27.49 -7.59 12.24
N VAL A 368 -28.30 -6.98 11.38
CA VAL A 368 -29.63 -7.47 10.98
C VAL A 368 -29.47 -8.08 9.58
N ILE A 369 -29.83 -9.36 9.42
CA ILE A 369 -29.91 -9.99 8.10
C ILE A 369 -31.30 -9.71 7.52
N THR A 370 -31.37 -9.14 6.31
CA THR A 370 -32.54 -9.26 5.44
C THR A 370 -32.49 -10.63 4.78
N THR A 371 -33.16 -11.63 5.34
CA THR A 371 -33.31 -12.94 4.68
C THR A 371 -34.37 -12.84 3.60
N GLU A 372 -33.99 -13.12 2.35
CA GLU A 372 -34.96 -13.49 1.33
C GLU A 372 -35.62 -14.81 1.75
N LYS A 373 -36.96 -14.79 1.88
CA LYS A 373 -37.77 -15.96 2.24
C LYS A 373 -37.69 -17.01 1.13
N HIS A 374 -36.93 -18.08 1.34
CA HIS A 374 -37.29 -19.38 0.76
C HIS A 374 -38.10 -20.15 1.80
N SER A 375 -39.41 -20.20 1.56
CA SER A 375 -40.36 -21.05 2.29
C SER A 375 -40.12 -22.52 1.94
N GLN A 376 -39.54 -23.26 2.88
CA GLN A 376 -39.82 -24.69 3.02
C GLN A 376 -40.18 -24.95 4.48
N ASP A 377 -41.40 -25.44 4.66
CA ASP A 377 -41.92 -25.95 5.91
C ASP A 377 -41.05 -27.10 6.39
N ASP A 378 -40.54 -27.02 7.61
CA ASP A 378 -40.44 -28.20 8.44
C ASP A 378 -40.52 -27.84 9.92
N SER A 379 -41.41 -28.56 10.59
CA SER A 379 -41.83 -28.36 11.96
C SER A 379 -40.85 -28.98 12.96
N THR A 380 -40.79 -28.34 14.13
CA THR A 380 -40.32 -28.83 15.44
C THR A 380 -38.82 -28.80 15.72
N THR A 381 -38.39 -27.80 16.51
CA THR A 381 -37.76 -28.01 17.83
C THR A 381 -37.53 -26.69 18.55
N ASP A 382 -37.99 -26.63 19.80
CA ASP A 382 -37.85 -25.52 20.74
C ASP A 382 -36.37 -25.18 21.01
N HIS A 383 -35.95 -23.98 20.60
CA HIS A 383 -34.84 -23.30 21.27
C HIS A 383 -35.18 -21.82 21.43
N ASN A 384 -34.97 -21.33 22.66
CA ASN A 384 -35.19 -19.96 23.15
C ASN A 384 -34.71 -18.87 22.19
N ASN A 385 -35.54 -18.49 21.23
CA ASN A 385 -35.29 -17.38 20.34
C ASN A 385 -35.82 -16.11 20.99
N LYS A 386 -34.90 -15.25 21.46
CA LYS A 386 -35.27 -13.88 21.84
C LYS A 386 -35.55 -13.11 20.54
N TYR A 387 -36.65 -12.37 20.49
CA TYR A 387 -36.99 -11.51 19.37
C TYR A 387 -36.83 -10.04 19.78
N ASP A 388 -36.49 -9.14 18.85
CA ASP A 388 -36.53 -7.70 19.09
C ASP A 388 -37.97 -7.15 19.09
N GLU A 389 -38.17 -5.87 19.44
CA GLU A 389 -39.49 -5.21 19.45
C GLU A 389 -40.19 -5.17 18.08
N LYS A 390 -39.50 -5.54 16.99
CA LYS A 390 -40.02 -5.62 15.62
C LYS A 390 -40.22 -7.06 15.14
N GLY A 391 -40.03 -8.06 16.00
CA GLY A 391 -40.29 -9.46 15.70
C GLY A 391 -39.16 -10.18 14.96
N ASN A 392 -37.94 -9.63 14.94
CA ASN A 392 -36.79 -10.27 14.31
C ASN A 392 -36.07 -11.21 15.29
N GLN A 393 -35.73 -12.41 14.82
CA GLN A 393 -35.07 -13.45 15.61
C GLN A 393 -33.62 -13.05 15.93
N LEU A 394 -33.29 -12.86 17.22
CA LEU A 394 -31.92 -12.62 17.66
C LEU A 394 -31.15 -13.94 17.65
N MET A 395 -30.15 -14.05 16.77
CA MET A 395 -29.21 -15.18 16.76
C MET A 395 -28.46 -15.26 18.10
N SER A 396 -28.33 -16.47 18.65
CA SER A 396 -27.48 -16.71 19.82
C SER A 396 -26.01 -16.51 19.45
N ASN A 397 -25.26 -15.69 20.19
CA ASN A 397 -23.84 -15.38 19.91
C ASN A 397 -22.94 -16.62 19.71
N ILE A 398 -23.30 -17.77 20.28
CA ILE A 398 -22.52 -19.01 20.22
C ILE A 398 -22.59 -19.67 18.84
N SER A 399 -23.74 -19.67 18.16
CA SER A 399 -23.83 -20.26 16.81
C SER A 399 -23.08 -19.43 15.76
N LEU A 400 -23.06 -18.10 15.91
CA LEU A 400 -22.22 -17.19 15.12
C LEU A 400 -20.73 -17.50 15.31
N ILE A 401 -20.29 -17.71 16.55
CA ILE A 401 -18.90 -18.06 16.85
C ILE A 401 -18.56 -19.45 16.31
N ILE A 402 -19.45 -20.44 16.44
CA ILE A 402 -19.21 -21.81 15.94
C ILE A 402 -19.16 -21.84 14.42
N ASN A 403 -20.05 -21.12 13.72
CA ASN A 403 -20.00 -21.04 12.26
C ASN A 403 -18.78 -20.24 11.78
N PHE A 404 -18.37 -19.20 12.51
CA PHE A 404 -17.14 -18.45 12.24
C PHE A 404 -15.84 -19.26 12.49
N LEU A 405 -15.93 -20.30 13.32
CA LEU A 405 -14.80 -21.18 13.67
C LEU A 405 -14.78 -22.47 12.85
N ARG A 406 -15.74 -22.71 11.95
CA ARG A 406 -15.61 -23.79 10.96
C ARG A 406 -14.62 -23.33 9.90
N ASP A 407 -13.68 -24.19 9.53
CA ASP A 407 -12.85 -23.95 8.36
C ASP A 407 -13.78 -23.90 7.13
N ASP A 408 -13.81 -22.75 6.47
CA ASP A 408 -14.62 -22.50 5.27
C ASP A 408 -14.00 -23.12 4.01
N LEU A 409 -12.83 -23.76 4.12
CA LEU A 409 -12.09 -24.35 3.00
C LEU A 409 -12.37 -25.85 2.91
N GLU A 410 -12.94 -26.27 1.78
CA GLU A 410 -13.16 -27.69 1.47
C GLU A 410 -11.85 -28.40 1.07
N ASP A 411 -10.86 -27.66 0.59
CA ASP A 411 -9.52 -28.13 0.19
C ASP A 411 -8.45 -27.13 0.67
N ASP A 412 -7.48 -27.64 1.43
CA ASP A 412 -6.40 -26.85 2.05
C ASP A 412 -5.23 -26.55 1.09
N ARG A 413 -5.23 -27.14 -0.12
CA ARG A 413 -4.17 -26.94 -1.12
C ARG A 413 -4.22 -25.56 -1.73
N ASP A 414 -3.07 -25.07 -2.19
CA ASP A 414 -2.98 -23.82 -2.94
C ASP A 414 -3.93 -23.82 -4.16
N LEU A 415 -4.62 -22.70 -4.40
CA LEU A 415 -5.59 -22.56 -5.49
C LEU A 415 -4.97 -22.92 -6.85
N GLU A 416 -3.69 -22.63 -7.05
CA GLU A 416 -2.98 -23.04 -8.26
C GLU A 416 -2.96 -24.55 -8.45
N ASP A 417 -2.73 -25.33 -7.39
CA ASP A 417 -2.65 -26.79 -7.45
C ASP A 417 -4.02 -27.41 -7.68
N GLN A 418 -5.05 -26.87 -7.03
CA GLN A 418 -6.46 -27.28 -7.24
C GLN A 418 -6.87 -27.11 -8.71
N ILE A 419 -6.54 -25.96 -9.31
CA ILE A 419 -6.88 -25.67 -10.70
C ILE A 419 -6.05 -26.52 -11.67
N MET A 420 -4.77 -26.74 -11.39
CA MET A 420 -3.97 -27.66 -12.19
C MET A 420 -4.63 -29.05 -12.19
N GLU A 421 -5.05 -29.59 -11.05
CA GLU A 421 -5.73 -30.89 -11.02
C GLU A 421 -7.09 -30.89 -11.73
N ARG A 422 -7.90 -29.83 -11.62
CA ARG A 422 -9.17 -29.70 -12.34
C ARG A 422 -9.00 -29.74 -13.87
N VAL A 423 -7.92 -29.14 -14.36
CA VAL A 423 -7.62 -29.03 -15.80
C VAL A 423 -6.95 -30.30 -16.36
N LYS A 424 -6.53 -31.24 -15.49
CA LYS A 424 -6.07 -32.58 -15.88
C LYS A 424 -7.25 -33.45 -16.31
#